data_AF-A0AAV9VD04-F1
#
_entry.id   AF-A0AAV9VD04-F1
#
_cell.length_a   1.000
_cell.length_b   1.000
_cell.length_c   1.000
_cell.angle_alpha   90.00
_cell.angle_beta   90.00
_cell.angle_gamma   90.00
#
_symmetry.space_group_name_H-M   'P 1'
#
loop_
_entity.id
_entity.type
_entity.pdbx_description
1 polymer ?
#
loop_
_entity_poly.entity_id
_entity_poly.type
_entity_poly.pdbx_seq_one_letter_code
_entity_poly.pdbx_strand_id
1 'polypeptide(L)'
;MSTSANEPEPDILDAVLNLEEDYYAIGYNEGVIAGRTAGRLEGRALGLEKGFEKYLALGLIRGRTKVWHARTSAEADTATTSTPSDTTISNSRHVKHISALRTLVAHPPIRNEEEDVEEVDDRIRRGKAKVKILENALKESVEDDESAGTTDGSSSRNAASGVAVAGATGLETELEDFGPIRR
;
A
#
# COMPACT_ATOMS: atom_id res chain seq x y z
N MET A 1 27.05 63.28 27.48
CA MET A 1 26.06 63.02 28.54
C MET A 1 24.99 62.13 27.96
N SER A 2 24.97 60.87 28.38
CA SER A 2 24.13 59.81 27.84
C SER A 2 22.70 59.93 28.37
N THR A 3 21.72 59.99 27.48
CA THR A 3 20.32 59.77 27.81
C THR A 3 20.02 58.28 27.66
N SER A 4 20.12 57.53 28.75
CA SER A 4 19.60 56.16 28.81
C SER A 4 18.08 56.26 28.83
N ALA A 5 17.43 55.76 27.78
CA ALA A 5 15.98 55.63 27.71
C ALA A 5 15.50 54.72 28.85
N ASN A 6 14.47 55.17 29.57
CA ASN A 6 13.76 54.38 30.56
C ASN A 6 12.76 53.51 29.78
N GLU A 7 13.14 52.28 29.45
CA GLU A 7 12.17 51.29 28.98
C GLU A 7 11.21 50.99 30.14
N PRO A 8 9.89 50.99 29.93
CA PRO A 8 8.95 50.64 30.98
C PRO A 8 9.21 49.19 31.41
N GLU A 9 9.61 49.00 32.66
CA GLU A 9 9.75 47.67 33.28
C GLU A 9 8.41 46.93 33.11
N PRO A 10 8.40 45.71 32.54
CA PRO A 10 7.17 44.95 32.34
C PRO A 10 6.50 44.69 33.69
N ASP A 11 5.19 44.97 33.79
CA ASP A 11 4.43 44.74 35.01
C ASP A 11 4.42 43.24 35.34
N ILE A 12 4.85 42.91 36.55
CA ILE A 12 4.95 41.53 37.04
C ILE A 12 3.57 40.86 37.05
N LEU A 13 2.48 41.63 37.21
CA LEU A 13 1.12 41.10 37.20
C LEU A 13 0.58 40.83 35.79
N ASP A 14 1.08 41.52 34.77
CA ASP A 14 0.70 41.26 33.37
C ASP A 14 1.15 39.85 32.94
N ALA A 15 2.32 39.40 33.39
CA ALA A 15 2.81 38.05 33.12
C ALA A 15 1.93 36.95 33.77
N VAL A 16 1.34 37.22 34.94
CA VAL A 16 0.43 36.28 35.61
C VAL A 16 -0.96 36.31 34.95
N LEU A 17 -1.42 37.48 34.53
CA LEU A 17 -2.73 37.65 33.89
C LEU A 17 -2.76 37.01 32.49
N ASN A 18 -1.66 37.10 31.74
CA ASN A 18 -1.53 36.52 30.40
C ASN A 18 -1.00 35.07 30.42
N LEU A 19 -0.71 34.51 31.59
CA LEU A 19 -0.08 33.21 31.75
C LEU A 19 -0.86 32.09 31.05
N GLU A 20 -2.19 32.12 31.13
CA GLU A 20 -3.07 31.15 30.47
C GLU A 20 -2.94 31.21 28.95
N GLU A 21 -3.01 32.41 28.39
CA GLU A 21 -2.92 32.64 26.96
C GLU A 21 -1.51 32.28 26.42
N ASP A 22 -0.46 32.59 27.18
CA ASP A 22 0.91 32.21 26.85
C ASP A 22 1.08 30.68 26.81
N TYR A 23 0.62 29.96 27.84
CA TYR A 23 0.70 28.49 27.84
C TYR A 23 -0.22 27.85 26.82
N TYR A 24 -1.37 28.45 26.52
CA TYR A 24 -2.23 28.00 25.43
C TYR A 24 -1.52 28.13 24.08
N ALA A 25 -0.90 29.29 23.81
CA ALA A 25 -0.14 29.52 22.59
C ALA A 25 1.08 28.59 22.49
N ILE A 26 1.78 28.34 23.59
CA ILE A 26 2.88 27.37 23.65
C ILE A 26 2.36 25.97 23.30
N GLY A 27 1.33 25.49 23.99
CA GLY A 27 0.77 24.15 23.76
C GLY A 27 0.21 23.98 22.34
N TYR A 28 -0.45 25.01 21.79
CA TYR A 28 -0.92 25.01 20.41
C TYR A 28 0.26 24.89 19.42
N ASN A 29 1.29 25.72 19.58
CA ASN A 29 2.46 25.70 18.70
C ASN A 29 3.21 24.36 18.78
N GLU A 30 3.42 23.85 19.99
CA GLU A 30 4.03 22.54 20.21
C GLU A 30 3.19 21.43 19.59
N GLY A 31 1.87 21.44 19.80
CA GLY A 31 0.95 20.47 19.23
C GLY A 31 0.94 20.50 17.70
N VAL A 32 0.96 21.69 17.09
CA VAL A 32 1.03 21.84 15.63
C VAL A 32 2.35 21.33 15.07
N ILE A 33 3.48 21.61 15.73
CA ILE A 33 4.79 21.10 15.31
C ILE A 33 4.84 19.57 15.45
N ALA A 34 4.42 19.05 16.60
CA ALA A 34 4.37 17.62 16.86
C ALA A 34 3.46 16.91 15.84
N GLY A 35 2.25 17.43 15.61
CA GLY A 35 1.30 16.88 14.64
C GLY A 35 1.85 16.87 13.20
N ARG A 36 2.52 17.94 12.76
CA ARG A 36 3.19 17.97 11.44
C ARG A 36 4.30 16.95 11.33
N THR A 37 5.13 16.81 12.37
CA THR A 37 6.23 15.84 12.36
C THR A 37 5.71 14.40 12.39
N ALA A 38 4.74 14.11 13.26
CA ALA A 38 4.10 12.81 13.39
C ALA A 38 3.38 12.42 12.09
N GLY A 39 2.54 13.30 11.53
CA GLY A 39 1.81 13.03 10.29
C GLY A 39 2.74 12.77 9.10
N ARG A 40 3.87 13.47 9.00
CA ARG A 40 4.88 13.21 7.95
C ARG A 40 5.59 11.86 8.14
N LEU A 41 5.91 11.50 9.38
CA LEU A 41 6.57 10.23 9.69
C LEU A 41 5.62 9.06 9.44
N GLU A 42 4.37 9.17 9.90
CA GLU A 42 3.33 8.17 9.70
C GLU A 42 2.99 8.00 8.23
N GLY A 43 2.78 9.09 7.48
CA GLY A 43 2.53 9.03 6.04
C GLY A 43 3.66 8.33 5.28
N ARG A 44 4.92 8.56 5.68
CA ARG A 44 6.07 7.84 5.10
C ARG A 44 6.07 6.36 5.46
N ALA A 45 5.78 6.01 6.72
CA ALA A 45 5.73 4.62 7.16
C ALA A 45 4.63 3.85 6.43
N LEU A 46 3.42 4.40 6.34
CA LEU A 46 2.29 3.81 5.63
C LEU A 46 2.57 3.66 4.13
N GLY A 47 3.19 4.66 3.50
CA GLY A 47 3.58 4.58 2.09
C GLY A 47 4.57 3.45 1.81
N LEU A 48 5.53 3.23 2.72
CA LEU A 48 6.49 2.12 2.61
C LEU A 48 5.83 0.76 2.81
N GLU A 49 4.96 0.63 3.80
CA GLU A 49 4.21 -0.60 4.08
C GLU A 49 3.34 -1.00 2.87
N LYS A 50 2.54 -0.07 2.35
CA LYS A 50 1.67 -0.32 1.19
C LYS A 50 2.45 -0.49 -0.11
N GLY A 51 3.54 0.22 -0.29
CA GLY A 51 4.46 -0.03 -1.39
C GLY A 51 4.99 -1.48 -1.33
N PHE A 52 5.50 -1.90 -0.17
CA PHE A 52 6.05 -3.24 0.00
C PHE A 52 5.03 -4.35 -0.32
N GLU A 53 3.78 -4.24 0.17
CA GLU A 53 2.70 -5.20 -0.16
C GLU A 53 2.52 -5.36 -1.68
N LYS A 54 2.44 -4.24 -2.42
CA LYS A 54 2.27 -4.24 -3.88
C LYS A 54 3.48 -4.86 -4.60
N TYR A 55 4.71 -4.47 -4.23
CA TYR A 55 5.92 -5.00 -4.86
C TYR A 55 6.22 -6.45 -4.50
N LEU A 56 5.82 -6.91 -3.32
CA LEU A 56 5.92 -8.32 -2.93
C LEU A 56 5.03 -9.17 -3.84
N ALA A 57 3.78 -8.75 -4.06
CA ALA A 57 2.87 -9.43 -4.99
C ALA A 57 3.44 -9.46 -6.41
N LEU A 58 4.01 -8.35 -6.89
CA LEU A 58 4.67 -8.27 -8.19
C LEU A 58 5.93 -9.17 -8.26
N GLY A 59 6.69 -9.26 -7.17
CA GLY A 59 7.87 -10.10 -7.02
C GLY A 59 7.54 -11.59 -7.09
N LEU A 60 6.44 -12.02 -6.48
CA LEU A 60 5.94 -13.39 -6.58
C LEU A 60 5.62 -13.76 -8.03
N ILE A 61 4.92 -12.87 -8.74
CA ILE A 61 4.63 -13.02 -10.17
C ILE A 61 5.94 -13.10 -10.97
N ARG A 62 6.95 -12.27 -10.66
CA ARG A 62 8.28 -12.32 -11.28
C ARG A 62 8.96 -13.67 -11.09
N GLY A 63 8.90 -14.21 -9.89
CA GLY A 63 9.46 -15.52 -9.54
C GLY A 63 8.83 -16.63 -10.38
N ARG A 64 7.48 -16.72 -10.38
CA ARG A 64 6.73 -17.68 -11.20
C ARG A 64 7.08 -17.56 -12.69
N THR A 65 7.12 -16.32 -13.21
CA THR A 65 7.49 -16.04 -14.60
C THR A 65 8.89 -16.55 -14.93
N LYS A 66 9.87 -16.37 -14.02
CA LYS A 66 11.26 -16.81 -14.23
C LYS A 66 11.34 -18.34 -14.32
N VAL A 67 10.63 -19.06 -13.45
CA VAL A 67 10.57 -20.53 -13.46
C VAL A 67 9.93 -21.04 -14.74
N TRP A 68 8.74 -20.52 -15.11
CA TRP A 68 8.06 -20.93 -16.33
C TRP A 68 8.87 -20.58 -17.59
N HIS A 69 9.53 -19.43 -17.62
CA HIS A 69 10.42 -19.07 -18.72
C HIS A 69 11.60 -20.03 -18.85
N ALA A 70 12.22 -20.47 -17.74
CA ALA A 70 13.30 -21.47 -17.80
C ALA A 70 12.81 -22.78 -18.45
N ARG A 71 11.57 -23.21 -18.12
CA ARG A 71 10.94 -24.41 -18.69
C ARG A 71 10.52 -24.28 -20.16
N THR A 72 10.39 -23.06 -20.70
CA THR A 72 10.19 -22.84 -22.14
C THR A 72 11.46 -22.99 -22.97
N SER A 73 12.64 -22.95 -22.33
CA SER A 73 13.96 -22.97 -22.98
C SER A 73 14.77 -24.23 -22.68
N ALA A 74 14.21 -25.19 -21.95
CA ALA A 74 14.90 -26.40 -21.44
C ALA A 74 15.22 -27.45 -22.52
N GLU A 75 15.51 -27.03 -23.76
CA GLU A 75 15.99 -27.88 -24.85
C GLU A 75 17.29 -27.33 -25.46
N ALA A 76 18.20 -26.77 -24.64
CA ALA A 76 19.48 -26.24 -25.15
C ALA A 76 20.74 -26.58 -24.36
N ASP A 77 20.75 -26.84 -23.04
CA ASP A 77 22.00 -27.22 -22.37
C ASP A 77 21.78 -28.01 -21.07
N THR A 78 22.57 -29.08 -20.92
CA THR A 78 22.51 -30.06 -19.84
C THR A 78 23.19 -29.55 -18.56
N ALA A 79 22.65 -29.97 -17.40
CA ALA A 79 23.31 -30.25 -16.11
C ALA A 79 23.03 -29.33 -14.88
N THR A 80 22.56 -30.01 -13.83
CA THR A 80 22.73 -29.72 -12.38
C THR A 80 21.75 -28.77 -11.71
N THR A 81 20.53 -29.25 -11.46
CA THR A 81 19.95 -29.50 -10.11
C THR A 81 18.50 -29.91 -10.30
N SER A 82 18.21 -31.18 -10.02
CA SER A 82 16.90 -31.81 -10.14
C SER A 82 15.85 -31.20 -9.20
N THR A 83 14.77 -30.66 -9.77
CA THR A 83 13.48 -30.44 -9.07
C THR A 83 12.36 -31.14 -9.85
N PRO A 84 11.35 -31.73 -9.19
CA PRO A 84 10.50 -32.81 -9.71
C PRO A 84 9.29 -32.39 -10.58
N SER A 85 9.37 -31.30 -11.35
CA SER A 85 8.27 -30.84 -12.23
C SER A 85 8.77 -30.49 -13.63
N ASP A 86 9.36 -31.50 -14.26
CA ASP A 86 9.97 -31.42 -15.59
C ASP A 86 8.90 -31.62 -16.67
N THR A 87 8.00 -30.64 -16.81
CA THR A 87 7.11 -30.53 -17.98
C THR A 87 7.57 -29.34 -18.82
N THR A 88 8.21 -29.65 -19.96
CA THR A 88 8.60 -28.65 -20.95
C THR A 88 7.36 -27.92 -21.47
N ILE A 89 7.34 -26.59 -21.38
CA ILE A 89 6.21 -25.78 -21.84
C ILE A 89 6.36 -25.52 -23.34
N SER A 90 5.83 -26.40 -24.18
CA SER A 90 5.95 -26.33 -25.64
C SER A 90 4.83 -25.54 -26.34
N ASN A 91 3.73 -25.26 -25.65
CA ASN A 91 2.57 -24.60 -26.26
C ASN A 91 2.86 -23.11 -26.59
N SER A 92 2.78 -22.75 -27.88
CA SER A 92 3.05 -21.40 -28.37
C SER A 92 2.18 -20.30 -27.74
N ARG A 93 0.96 -20.62 -27.28
CA ARG A 93 0.09 -19.70 -26.54
C ARG A 93 0.67 -19.39 -25.16
N HIS A 94 1.16 -20.41 -24.44
CA HIS A 94 1.75 -20.24 -23.11
C HIS A 94 3.05 -19.43 -23.19
N VAL A 95 3.89 -19.69 -24.20
CA VAL A 95 5.11 -18.90 -24.46
C VAL A 95 4.79 -17.41 -24.68
N LYS A 96 3.75 -17.09 -25.45
CA LYS A 96 3.29 -15.69 -25.63
C LYS A 96 2.77 -15.05 -24.34
N HIS A 97 2.06 -15.81 -23.51
CA HIS A 97 1.61 -15.32 -22.20
C HIS A 97 2.78 -15.07 -21.25
N ILE A 98 3.78 -15.95 -21.24
CA ILE A 98 5.00 -15.83 -20.43
C ILE A 98 5.85 -14.63 -20.89
N SER A 99 6.00 -14.42 -22.21
CA SER A 99 6.73 -13.25 -22.72
C SER A 99 6.03 -11.94 -22.36
N ALA A 100 4.70 -11.89 -22.49
CA ALA A 100 3.91 -10.74 -22.03
C ALA A 100 4.03 -10.55 -20.51
N LEU A 101 3.99 -11.62 -19.71
CA LEU A 101 4.14 -11.52 -18.26
C LEU A 101 5.51 -10.94 -17.88
N ARG A 102 6.57 -11.35 -18.61
CA ARG A 102 7.92 -10.81 -18.42
C ARG A 102 7.99 -9.31 -18.72
N THR A 103 7.31 -8.81 -19.76
CA THR A 103 7.29 -7.37 -20.05
C THR A 103 6.56 -6.57 -18.99
N LEU A 104 5.44 -7.10 -18.45
CA LEU A 104 4.70 -6.42 -17.37
C LEU A 104 5.53 -6.25 -16.09
N VAL A 105 6.40 -7.22 -15.80
CA VAL A 105 7.10 -7.33 -14.51
C VAL A 105 8.53 -6.77 -14.55
N ALA A 106 9.09 -6.45 -15.74
CA ALA A 106 10.49 -6.11 -15.88
C ALA A 106 10.92 -4.82 -15.15
N HIS A 107 10.17 -3.72 -15.33
CA HIS A 107 10.52 -2.39 -14.81
C HIS A 107 9.28 -1.65 -14.32
N PRO A 108 8.76 -1.94 -13.12
CA PRO A 108 7.69 -1.13 -12.53
C PRO A 108 8.22 0.27 -12.14
N PRO A 109 7.42 1.33 -12.27
CA PRO A 109 7.80 2.65 -11.74
C PRO A 109 7.89 2.56 -10.21
N ILE A 110 8.88 3.19 -9.59
CA ILE A 110 9.18 3.07 -8.14
C ILE A 110 8.78 4.34 -7.37
N ARG A 111 8.23 5.33 -8.08
CA ARG A 111 7.81 6.60 -7.50
C ARG A 111 6.40 6.47 -6.90
N ASN A 112 6.13 7.27 -5.88
CA ASN A 112 4.83 7.29 -5.18
C ASN A 112 3.90 8.39 -5.74
N GLU A 113 4.01 8.75 -7.02
CA GLU A 113 3.04 9.64 -7.67
C GLU A 113 1.76 8.85 -7.98
N GLU A 114 0.61 9.53 -8.06
CA GLU A 114 -0.68 8.87 -8.29
C GLU A 114 -0.71 8.02 -9.58
N GLU A 115 -0.15 8.56 -10.67
CA GLU A 115 -0.04 7.89 -11.97
C GLU A 115 0.84 6.62 -11.90
N ASP A 116 1.98 6.71 -11.20
CA ASP A 116 2.91 5.59 -11.06
C ASP A 116 2.28 4.44 -10.24
N VAL A 117 1.51 4.78 -9.20
CA VAL A 117 0.82 3.81 -8.35
C VAL A 117 -0.28 3.09 -9.13
N GLU A 118 -1.06 3.81 -9.92
CA GLU A 118 -2.10 3.23 -10.77
C GLU A 118 -1.49 2.27 -11.81
N GLU A 119 -0.36 2.64 -12.42
CA GLU A 119 0.33 1.78 -13.38
C GLU A 119 0.80 0.46 -12.73
N VAL A 120 1.35 0.51 -11.51
CA VAL A 120 1.76 -0.69 -10.77
C VAL A 120 0.56 -1.57 -10.47
N ASP A 121 -0.55 -1.00 -10.00
CA ASP A 121 -1.77 -1.75 -9.69
C ASP A 121 -2.34 -2.42 -10.95
N ASP A 122 -2.34 -1.73 -12.08
CA ASP A 122 -2.74 -2.28 -13.38
C ASP A 122 -1.83 -3.41 -13.85
N ARG A 123 -0.52 -3.29 -13.63
CA ARG A 123 0.45 -4.36 -13.93
C ARG A 123 0.23 -5.57 -13.04
N ILE A 124 -0.05 -5.39 -11.75
CA ILE A 124 -0.37 -6.47 -10.81
C ILE A 124 -1.68 -7.15 -11.22
N ARG A 125 -2.74 -6.39 -11.51
CA ARG A 125 -4.04 -6.93 -11.96
C ARG A 125 -3.91 -7.77 -13.23
N ARG A 126 -3.24 -7.23 -14.25
CA ARG A 126 -2.98 -7.94 -15.51
C ARG A 126 -2.04 -9.13 -15.32
N GLY A 127 -1.06 -9.02 -14.44
CA GLY A 127 -0.14 -10.09 -14.06
C GLY A 127 -0.86 -11.26 -13.42
N LYS A 128 -1.68 -11.01 -12.38
CA LYS A 128 -2.52 -12.02 -11.70
C LYS A 128 -3.43 -12.75 -12.67
N ALA A 129 -4.08 -12.02 -13.59
CA ALA A 129 -4.94 -12.62 -14.61
C ALA A 129 -4.18 -13.59 -15.52
N LYS A 130 -2.96 -13.22 -15.98
CA LYS A 130 -2.12 -14.09 -16.82
C LYS A 130 -1.56 -15.29 -16.06
N VAL A 131 -1.18 -15.11 -14.79
CA VAL A 131 -0.73 -16.19 -13.90
C VAL A 131 -1.83 -17.23 -13.75
N LYS A 132 -3.07 -16.82 -13.45
CA LYS A 132 -4.21 -17.74 -13.32
C LYS A 132 -4.49 -18.55 -14.59
N ILE A 133 -4.33 -17.93 -15.77
CA ILE A 133 -4.45 -18.64 -17.06
C ILE A 133 -3.37 -19.72 -17.18
N LEU A 134 -2.13 -19.40 -16.81
CA LEU A 134 -1.00 -20.33 -16.88
C LEU A 134 -1.13 -21.44 -15.83
N GLU A 135 -1.51 -21.14 -14.59
CA GLU A 135 -1.74 -22.14 -13.54
C GLU A 135 -2.81 -23.15 -13.95
N ASN A 136 -3.96 -22.67 -14.47
CA ASN A 136 -5.01 -23.57 -14.95
C ASN A 136 -4.56 -24.40 -16.17
N ALA A 137 -3.74 -23.81 -17.05
CA ALA A 137 -3.26 -24.50 -18.25
C ALA A 137 -2.15 -25.51 -17.96
N LEU A 138 -1.31 -25.27 -16.94
CA LEU A 138 -0.21 -26.13 -16.52
C LEU A 138 -0.63 -27.11 -15.41
N LYS A 139 -1.82 -26.93 -14.81
CA LYS A 139 -2.30 -27.66 -13.61
C LYS A 139 -1.34 -27.58 -12.43
N GLU A 140 -0.49 -26.56 -12.38
CA GLU A 140 0.33 -26.24 -11.23
C GLU A 140 -0.45 -25.26 -10.34
N SER A 141 -1.22 -25.77 -9.38
CA SER A 141 -1.73 -24.94 -8.29
C SER A 141 -0.65 -24.90 -7.21
N VAL A 142 0.06 -23.77 -7.10
CA VAL A 142 0.76 -23.48 -5.84
C VAL A 142 -0.33 -23.09 -4.87
N GLU A 143 -0.48 -23.83 -3.78
CA GLU A 143 -1.36 -23.44 -2.69
C GLU A 143 -0.89 -22.07 -2.20
N ASP A 144 -1.68 -21.03 -2.46
CA ASP A 144 -1.44 -19.72 -1.87
C ASP A 144 -1.75 -19.88 -0.38
N ASP A 145 -0.72 -20.02 0.44
CA ASP A 145 -0.81 -19.96 1.91
C ASP A 145 -1.16 -18.52 2.33
N GLU A 146 -2.38 -18.09 2.02
CA GLU A 146 -3.07 -16.95 2.64
C GLU A 146 -3.81 -17.39 3.92
N SER A 147 -3.36 -18.47 4.60
CA SER A 147 -4.02 -19.00 5.80
C SER A 147 -3.22 -18.78 7.09
N ALA A 148 -2.96 -17.53 7.42
CA ALA A 148 -2.79 -17.12 8.81
C ALA A 148 -4.13 -16.62 9.36
N GLY A 149 -5.03 -17.53 9.75
CA GLY A 149 -6.16 -17.20 10.62
C GLY A 149 -7.49 -17.90 10.34
N THR A 150 -7.82 -18.86 11.20
CA THR A 150 -9.14 -19.48 11.44
C THR A 150 -9.51 -20.68 10.56
N THR A 151 -9.11 -21.85 11.04
CA THR A 151 -9.85 -23.09 10.85
C THR A 151 -11.18 -23.01 11.63
N ASP A 152 -12.32 -23.08 10.96
CA ASP A 152 -13.37 -24.00 11.40
C ASP A 152 -14.25 -24.43 10.23
N GLY A 153 -14.46 -25.74 10.13
CA GLY A 153 -15.19 -26.36 9.04
C GLY A 153 -16.66 -26.52 9.38
N SER A 154 -17.55 -26.32 8.39
CA SER A 154 -18.63 -27.26 8.08
C SER A 154 -19.51 -26.76 6.94
N SER A 155 -19.47 -27.51 5.85
CA SER A 155 -20.62 -28.06 5.11
C SER A 155 -21.87 -27.20 4.85
N SER A 156 -22.05 -26.93 3.55
CA SER A 156 -23.25 -27.28 2.76
C SER A 156 -24.50 -26.38 2.83
N ARG A 157 -25.00 -26.15 1.61
CA ARG A 157 -26.38 -26.00 1.10
C ARG A 157 -27.16 -24.67 1.24
N ASN A 158 -27.32 -24.05 0.07
CA ASN A 158 -28.47 -23.32 -0.48
C ASN A 158 -29.60 -22.92 0.50
N ALA A 159 -29.79 -21.61 0.65
CA ALA A 159 -31.12 -21.00 0.71
C ALA A 159 -31.00 -19.51 0.38
N ALA A 160 -31.62 -19.09 -0.73
CA ALA A 160 -31.99 -17.71 -0.93
C ALA A 160 -33.02 -17.34 0.14
N SER A 161 -32.69 -16.37 0.99
CA SER A 161 -33.63 -15.70 1.87
C SER A 161 -33.13 -14.28 2.09
N GLY A 162 -33.81 -13.32 1.48
CA GLY A 162 -33.57 -11.91 1.69
C GLY A 162 -33.99 -11.52 3.10
N VAL A 163 -33.08 -10.85 3.82
CA VAL A 163 -33.38 -10.10 5.02
C VAL A 163 -32.69 -8.75 4.88
N ALA A 164 -33.47 -7.74 4.52
CA ALA A 164 -33.03 -6.35 4.56
C ALA A 164 -33.10 -5.88 6.01
N VAL A 165 -31.95 -5.52 6.58
CA VAL A 165 -31.86 -4.82 7.87
C VAL A 165 -31.54 -3.36 7.58
N ALA A 166 -32.46 -2.49 8.00
CA ALA A 166 -32.33 -1.05 7.96
C ALA A 166 -31.16 -0.61 8.85
N GLY A 167 -30.17 0.07 8.24
CA GLY A 167 -29.00 0.61 8.91
C GLY A 167 -28.92 2.12 8.70
N ALA A 168 -29.24 2.84 9.78
CA ALA A 168 -28.74 4.15 10.19
C ALA A 168 -27.93 4.97 9.17
N THR A 169 -28.61 5.90 8.51
CA THR A 169 -28.00 7.11 7.93
C THR A 169 -28.01 8.19 9.00
N GLY A 170 -26.84 8.68 9.41
CA GLY A 170 -26.76 9.83 10.32
C GLY A 170 -25.46 9.88 11.10
N LEU A 171 -24.32 9.88 10.40
CA LEU A 171 -23.10 10.46 10.94
C LEU A 171 -22.77 11.63 10.02
N GLU A 172 -23.43 12.76 10.29
CA GLU A 172 -23.03 14.03 9.69
C GLU A 172 -21.66 14.38 10.28
N THR A 173 -20.62 14.22 9.46
CA THR A 173 -19.33 14.85 9.69
C THR A 173 -19.53 16.35 9.43
N GLU A 174 -19.98 17.07 10.45
CA GLU A 174 -19.86 18.53 10.50
C GLU A 174 -18.37 18.87 10.59
N LEU A 175 -17.74 18.98 9.41
CA LEU A 175 -16.43 19.56 9.23
C LEU A 175 -16.65 21.07 9.16
N GLU A 176 -16.50 21.76 10.29
CA GLU A 176 -16.62 23.22 10.34
C GLU A 176 -15.61 23.86 9.37
N ASP A 177 -16.16 24.58 8.39
CA ASP A 177 -15.47 25.37 7.38
C ASP A 177 -14.84 26.60 8.05
N PHE A 178 -13.57 26.47 8.45
CA PHE A 178 -12.75 27.61 8.87
C PHE A 178 -12.50 28.51 7.65
N GLY A 179 -13.42 29.45 7.42
CA GLY A 179 -13.30 30.47 6.39
C GLY A 179 -11.99 31.27 6.51
N PRO A 180 -11.51 31.84 5.39
CA PRO A 180 -10.19 32.46 5.34
C PRO A 180 -10.13 33.75 6.18
N ILE A 181 -9.12 33.82 7.05
CA ILE A 181 -8.71 35.01 7.80
C ILE A 181 -8.42 36.14 6.80
N ARG A 182 -9.24 37.19 6.80
CA ARG A 182 -8.92 38.42 6.06
C ARG A 182 -7.76 39.11 6.78
N ARG A 183 -6.73 39.46 6.01
CA ARG A 183 -5.60 40.30 6.43
C ARG A 183 -6.07 41.70 6.84
#